data_AF-A0A965T9N7-F1
#
_entry.id   AF-A0A965T9N7-F1
#
_cell.length_a   1.000
_cell.length_b   1.000
_cell.length_c   1.000
_cell.angle_alpha   90.00
_cell.angle_beta   90.00
_cell.angle_gamma   90.00
#
_symmetry.space_group_name_H-M   'P 1'
#
loop_
_entity.id
_entity.type
_entity.pdbx_description
1 polymer ?
#
loop_
_entity_poly.entity_id
_entity_poly.type
_entity_poly.pdbx_seq_one_letter_code
_entity_poly.pdbx_strand_id
1 'polypeptide(L)'
;MKKIKYTIIISIFLCIILLVACQSSIQLAIPQNLAIISNVLEWSAVPDASGYEVSIDDELYITDNAYFPINVTETGSYILKVRSIGKGDFVSSAFSNEITYTKNPEVIQGLSRLPTPSITIINGEGVMQWRSITGAVGYRIIVNNITRYTVSGGAVISYQLDLTEPGNYSIQLQAIADSNCNLDSNKSYSYGYVINSDGTPKLPLLSKPLLQYNASSKTLEWSRNPLAIGYVVSVDGVDIAEPELSINGNIVTYALNLSEGDVEFAVKSRGDNIAYS
;
A
#
# COMPACT_ATOMS: atom_id res chain seq x y z
N MET A 1 71.91 -69.53 -15.91
CA MET A 1 71.68 -68.55 -14.82
C MET A 1 71.07 -67.20 -15.29
N LYS A 2 70.14 -67.17 -16.26
CA LYS A 2 69.55 -65.89 -16.73
C LYS A 2 68.02 -65.77 -16.64
N LYS A 3 67.24 -66.85 -16.54
CA LYS A 3 65.76 -66.77 -16.53
C LYS A 3 65.12 -66.50 -15.16
N ILE A 4 65.77 -66.88 -14.05
CA ILE A 4 65.28 -66.66 -12.67
C ILE A 4 65.39 -65.19 -12.23
N LYS A 5 66.30 -64.41 -12.81
CA LYS A 5 66.46 -62.98 -12.48
C LYS A 5 65.34 -62.10 -13.07
N TYR A 6 64.77 -62.46 -14.22
CA TYR A 6 63.72 -61.66 -14.87
C TYR A 6 62.34 -61.83 -14.22
N THR A 7 62.00 -63.03 -13.72
CA THR A 7 60.71 -63.28 -13.06
C THR A 7 60.59 -62.55 -11.71
N ILE A 8 61.69 -62.42 -10.97
CA ILE A 8 61.73 -61.68 -9.69
C ILE A 8 61.70 -60.16 -9.94
N ILE A 9 62.37 -59.67 -11.00
CA ILE A 9 62.36 -58.25 -11.37
C ILE A 9 60.98 -57.81 -11.90
N ILE A 10 60.31 -58.64 -12.70
CA ILE A 10 58.94 -58.37 -13.18
C ILE A 10 57.92 -58.45 -12.02
N SER A 11 58.10 -59.36 -11.06
CA SER A 11 57.24 -59.45 -9.88
C SER A 11 57.41 -58.30 -8.90
N ILE A 12 58.63 -57.73 -8.79
CA ILE A 12 58.90 -56.54 -7.97
C ILE A 12 58.40 -55.28 -8.67
N PHE A 13 58.54 -55.17 -9.99
CA PHE A 13 57.99 -54.06 -10.77
C PHE A 13 56.44 -54.07 -10.81
N LEU A 14 55.83 -55.27 -10.82
CA LEU A 14 54.37 -55.45 -10.71
C LEU A 14 53.86 -55.16 -9.28
N CYS A 15 54.67 -55.39 -8.24
CA CYS A 15 54.35 -55.01 -6.85
C CYS A 15 54.51 -53.50 -6.59
N ILE A 16 55.46 -52.83 -7.27
CA ILE A 16 55.67 -51.38 -7.14
C ILE A 16 54.55 -50.58 -7.85
N ILE A 17 53.92 -51.15 -8.88
CA ILE A 17 52.74 -50.55 -9.55
C ILE A 17 51.44 -50.79 -8.74
N LEU A 18 51.45 -51.69 -7.75
CA LEU A 18 50.33 -51.94 -6.82
C LEU A 18 50.44 -51.17 -5.49
N LEU A 19 51.52 -50.40 -5.27
CA LEU A 19 51.53 -49.33 -4.26
C LEU A 19 50.73 -48.13 -4.80
N VAL A 20 49.46 -48.37 -5.12
CA VAL A 20 48.47 -47.29 -5.20
C VAL A 20 48.43 -46.72 -3.79
N ALA A 21 49.03 -45.55 -3.64
CA ALA A 21 49.00 -44.76 -2.44
C ALA A 21 47.57 -44.79 -1.89
N CYS A 22 47.41 -45.30 -0.66
CA CYS A 22 46.26 -44.94 0.14
C CYS A 22 46.43 -43.45 0.44
N GLN A 23 45.97 -42.61 -0.50
CA GLN A 23 46.02 -41.17 -0.40
C GLN A 23 45.13 -40.82 0.79
N SER A 24 45.76 -40.61 1.94
CA SER A 24 45.06 -40.34 3.20
C SER A 24 44.46 -38.96 3.08
N SER A 25 43.16 -38.91 2.81
CA SER A 25 42.48 -37.65 2.62
C SER A 25 42.19 -36.98 3.97
N ILE A 26 42.34 -35.66 4.01
CA ILE A 26 42.20 -34.85 5.22
C ILE A 26 40.79 -34.27 5.24
N GLN A 27 39.99 -34.64 6.25
CA GLN A 27 38.67 -34.06 6.43
C GLN A 27 38.78 -32.62 6.94
N LEU A 28 38.13 -31.69 6.24
CA LEU A 28 38.08 -30.28 6.63
C LEU A 28 37.24 -30.06 7.89
N ALA A 29 37.57 -29.00 8.62
CA ALA A 29 36.82 -28.58 9.78
C ALA A 29 35.41 -28.09 9.41
N ILE A 30 34.43 -28.37 10.25
CA ILE A 30 33.07 -27.85 10.11
C ILE A 30 33.11 -26.33 10.37
N PRO A 31 32.49 -25.49 9.52
CA PRO A 31 32.39 -24.06 9.76
C PRO A 31 31.74 -23.74 11.12
N GLN A 32 32.31 -22.78 11.84
CA GLN A 32 31.87 -22.38 13.19
C GLN A 32 31.48 -20.89 13.24
N ASN A 33 30.86 -20.48 14.34
CA ASN A 33 30.42 -19.11 14.60
C ASN A 33 29.47 -18.57 13.52
N LEU A 34 28.49 -19.39 13.13
CA LEU A 34 27.43 -18.95 12.22
C LEU A 34 26.67 -17.78 12.85
N ALA A 35 26.53 -16.71 12.09
CA ALA A 35 25.74 -15.54 12.46
C ALA A 35 25.00 -15.01 11.24
N ILE A 36 23.84 -14.40 11.47
CA ILE A 36 23.12 -13.68 10.41
C ILE A 36 23.15 -12.20 10.74
N ILE A 37 23.78 -11.42 9.86
CA ILE A 37 23.92 -9.97 10.00
C ILE A 37 23.37 -9.34 8.73
N SER A 38 22.33 -8.51 8.85
CA SER A 38 21.76 -7.77 7.71
C SER A 38 21.45 -8.63 6.48
N ASN A 39 20.79 -9.78 6.68
CA ASN A 39 20.46 -10.77 5.63
C ASN A 39 21.67 -11.45 4.97
N VAL A 40 22.83 -11.45 5.62
CA VAL A 40 24.02 -12.20 5.19
C VAL A 40 24.31 -13.25 6.24
N LEU A 41 24.42 -14.51 5.84
CA LEU A 41 24.94 -15.58 6.67
C LEU A 41 26.47 -15.48 6.66
N GLU A 42 27.09 -15.39 7.83
CA GLU A 42 28.54 -15.31 8.01
C GLU A 42 29.05 -16.44 8.90
N TRP A 43 30.28 -16.89 8.69
CA TRP A 43 30.94 -17.90 9.51
C TRP A 43 32.45 -17.70 9.53
N SER A 44 33.14 -18.42 10.44
CA SER A 44 34.60 -18.43 10.48
C SER A 44 35.19 -19.20 9.30
N ALA A 45 36.12 -18.59 8.58
CA ALA A 45 36.79 -19.24 7.45
C ALA A 45 37.52 -20.53 7.89
N VAL A 46 37.35 -21.59 7.11
CA VAL A 46 37.99 -22.88 7.28
C VAL A 46 39.27 -22.92 6.43
N PRO A 47 40.46 -23.08 7.03
CA PRO A 47 41.71 -23.24 6.29
C PRO A 47 41.63 -24.40 5.29
N ASP A 48 42.29 -24.24 4.14
CA ASP A 48 42.38 -25.23 3.05
C ASP A 48 41.04 -25.60 2.38
N ALA A 49 39.94 -24.96 2.77
CA ALA A 49 38.68 -25.06 2.06
C ALA A 49 38.79 -24.39 0.68
N SER A 50 38.30 -25.08 -0.35
CA SER A 50 38.21 -24.55 -1.72
C SER A 50 36.97 -23.68 -1.94
N GLY A 51 36.09 -23.62 -0.95
CA GLY A 51 34.81 -22.90 -0.95
C GLY A 51 33.88 -23.50 0.10
N TYR A 52 32.61 -23.12 0.03
CA TYR A 52 31.55 -23.56 0.95
C TYR A 52 30.28 -23.90 0.19
N GLU A 53 29.56 -24.87 0.72
CA GLU A 53 28.21 -25.22 0.28
C GLU A 53 27.24 -24.83 1.40
N VAL A 54 26.32 -23.92 1.08
CA VAL A 54 25.26 -23.41 1.95
C VAL A 54 23.97 -24.11 1.57
N SER A 55 23.27 -24.65 2.56
CA SER A 55 21.93 -25.21 2.40
C SER A 55 20.91 -24.25 3.00
N ILE A 56 19.85 -23.94 2.26
CA ILE A 56 18.68 -23.17 2.71
C ILE A 56 17.45 -24.03 2.42
N ASP A 57 16.77 -24.55 3.45
CA ASP A 57 15.65 -25.51 3.31
C ASP A 57 15.93 -26.62 2.28
N ASP A 58 17.11 -27.22 2.39
CA ASP A 58 17.63 -28.29 1.52
C ASP A 58 18.03 -27.90 0.08
N GLU A 59 17.83 -26.64 -0.34
CA GLU A 59 18.44 -26.12 -1.57
C GLU A 59 19.92 -25.76 -1.33
N LEU A 60 20.80 -26.13 -2.28
CA LEU A 60 22.24 -25.99 -2.13
C LEU A 60 22.82 -24.88 -3.01
N TYR A 61 23.68 -24.06 -2.40
CA TYR A 61 24.35 -22.92 -3.01
C TYR A 61 25.86 -22.98 -2.75
N ILE A 62 26.67 -22.58 -3.73
CA ILE A 62 28.13 -22.57 -3.62
C ILE A 62 28.65 -21.14 -3.52
N THR A 63 29.63 -20.92 -2.64
CA THR A 63 30.35 -19.64 -2.50
C THR A 63 31.81 -19.88 -2.15
N ASP A 64 32.70 -19.04 -2.67
CA ASP A 64 34.13 -19.07 -2.31
C ASP A 64 34.41 -18.30 -1.02
N ASN A 65 33.44 -17.50 -0.55
CA ASN A 65 33.59 -16.62 0.60
C ASN A 65 33.07 -17.28 1.88
N ALA A 66 33.59 -16.86 3.04
CA ALA A 66 33.06 -17.24 4.35
C ALA A 66 31.77 -16.48 4.74
N TYR A 67 31.00 -16.08 3.74
CA TYR A 67 29.69 -15.46 3.88
C TYR A 67 28.81 -15.77 2.66
N PHE A 68 27.50 -15.65 2.83
CA PHE A 68 26.50 -15.86 1.79
C PHE A 68 25.30 -14.91 1.94
N PRO A 69 25.01 -14.04 0.95
CA PRO A 69 23.80 -13.22 0.94
C PRO A 69 22.54 -14.09 0.81
N ILE A 70 21.59 -13.92 1.73
CA ILE A 70 20.35 -14.69 1.76
C ILE A 70 19.30 -13.99 0.87
N ASN A 71 19.04 -14.53 -0.32
CA ASN A 71 18.14 -13.95 -1.32
C ASN A 71 16.81 -14.71 -1.46
N VAL A 72 16.15 -15.01 -0.33
CA VAL A 72 14.82 -15.63 -0.36
C VAL A 72 13.74 -14.58 -0.57
N THR A 73 12.73 -14.85 -1.40
CA THR A 73 11.67 -13.88 -1.72
C THR A 73 10.46 -14.00 -0.81
N GLU A 74 10.09 -15.23 -0.43
CA GLU A 74 8.90 -15.51 0.36
C GLU A 74 9.10 -15.20 1.85
N THR A 75 8.02 -14.85 2.53
CA THR A 75 8.05 -14.63 3.98
C THR A 75 7.99 -15.97 4.68
N GLY A 76 8.82 -16.16 5.70
CA GLY A 76 8.86 -17.45 6.37
C GLY A 76 10.10 -17.63 7.22
N SER A 77 10.22 -18.84 7.76
CA SER A 77 11.38 -19.29 8.51
C SER A 77 12.13 -20.30 7.66
N TYR A 78 13.42 -20.06 7.48
CA TYR A 78 14.33 -20.87 6.68
C TYR A 78 15.40 -21.49 7.58
N ILE A 79 15.72 -22.76 7.35
CA ILE A 79 16.78 -23.48 8.06
C ILE A 79 18.05 -23.43 7.21
N LEU A 80 19.10 -22.86 7.77
CA LEU A 80 20.39 -22.68 7.10
C LEU A 80 21.47 -23.53 7.77
N LYS A 81 22.32 -24.16 6.96
CA LYS A 81 23.51 -24.89 7.40
C LYS A 81 24.60 -24.79 6.34
N VAL A 82 25.87 -24.84 6.74
CA VAL A 82 27.01 -24.69 5.82
C VAL A 82 28.05 -25.77 6.04
N ARG A 83 28.71 -26.23 4.97
CA ARG A 83 29.89 -27.10 5.04
C ARG A 83 31.03 -26.54 4.18
N SER A 84 32.27 -26.81 4.56
CA SER A 84 33.43 -26.48 3.73
C SER A 84 33.63 -27.51 2.63
N ILE A 85 34.04 -27.07 1.44
CA ILE A 85 34.27 -27.92 0.27
C ILE A 85 35.76 -28.25 0.16
N GLY A 86 36.08 -29.54 0.20
CA GLY A 86 37.44 -30.04 -0.01
C GLY A 86 37.79 -30.17 -1.48
N LYS A 87 39.09 -30.08 -1.80
CA LYS A 87 39.64 -30.32 -3.15
C LYS A 87 41.00 -31.02 -3.03
N GLY A 88 41.29 -31.94 -3.95
CA GLY A 88 42.56 -32.69 -3.95
C GLY A 88 42.62 -33.65 -2.76
N ASP A 89 43.60 -33.45 -1.88
CA ASP A 89 43.78 -34.27 -0.67
C ASP A 89 42.76 -33.97 0.43
N PHE A 90 41.96 -32.91 0.28
CA PHE A 90 40.97 -32.51 1.28
C PHE A 90 39.56 -33.04 0.95
N VAL A 91 38.87 -33.56 1.97
CA VAL A 91 37.46 -33.97 1.91
C VAL A 91 36.59 -32.93 2.57
N SER A 92 35.42 -32.64 1.97
CA SER A 92 34.42 -31.71 2.51
C SER A 92 34.01 -32.07 3.94
N SER A 93 33.67 -31.06 4.74
CA SER A 93 33.22 -31.27 6.12
C SER A 93 31.78 -31.83 6.15
N ALA A 94 31.34 -32.26 7.34
CA ALA A 94 29.92 -32.34 7.63
C ALA A 94 29.30 -30.91 7.65
N PHE A 95 27.98 -30.83 7.57
CA PHE A 95 27.27 -29.56 7.78
C PHE A 95 27.43 -29.08 9.22
N SER A 96 27.44 -27.76 9.37
CA SER A 96 27.32 -27.07 10.65
C SER A 96 26.01 -27.43 11.36
N ASN A 97 25.91 -27.00 12.62
CA ASN A 97 24.62 -26.86 13.26
C ASN A 97 23.73 -25.93 12.44
N GLU A 98 22.42 -26.16 12.52
CA GLU A 98 21.41 -25.35 11.86
C GLU A 98 21.28 -23.98 12.53
N ILE A 99 21.07 -22.94 11.73
CA ILE A 99 20.68 -21.61 12.16
C ILE A 99 19.40 -21.20 11.43
N THR A 100 18.48 -20.58 12.15
CA THR A 100 17.20 -20.14 11.58
C THR A 100 17.30 -18.70 11.09
N TYR A 101 16.95 -18.48 9.82
CA TYR A 101 16.70 -17.16 9.26
C TYR A 101 15.19 -16.93 9.15
N THR A 102 14.68 -15.86 9.75
CA THR A 102 13.28 -15.48 9.58
C THR A 102 13.18 -14.29 8.64
N LYS A 103 12.65 -14.52 7.42
CA LYS A 103 12.22 -13.44 6.55
C LYS A 103 10.84 -12.98 7.00
N ASN A 104 10.82 -11.90 7.76
CA ASN A 104 9.57 -11.24 8.09
C ASN A 104 8.92 -10.68 6.82
N PRO A 105 7.57 -10.57 6.78
CA PRO A 105 6.94 -9.70 5.79
C PRO A 105 7.61 -8.34 5.81
N GLU A 106 7.84 -7.77 4.63
CA GLU A 106 8.17 -6.36 4.53
C GLU A 106 6.99 -5.59 5.13
N VAL A 107 7.10 -5.30 6.42
CA VAL A 107 6.20 -4.35 7.05
C VAL A 107 6.71 -3.02 6.55
N ILE A 108 6.00 -2.40 5.61
CA ILE A 108 6.25 -0.99 5.27
C ILE A 108 5.70 -0.14 6.43
N GLN A 109 6.34 -0.27 7.60
CA GLN A 109 6.11 0.63 8.71
C GLN A 109 6.64 2.00 8.30
N GLY A 110 5.74 2.98 8.20
CA GLY A 110 6.09 4.37 7.92
C GLY A 110 5.38 5.01 6.73
N LEU A 111 4.61 4.28 5.92
CA LEU A 111 3.81 4.93 4.88
C LEU A 111 2.64 5.67 5.51
N SER A 112 2.63 6.99 5.38
CA SER A 112 1.44 7.79 5.65
C SER A 112 0.40 7.53 4.56
N ARG A 113 -0.86 7.38 4.98
CA ARG A 113 -1.98 7.44 4.04
C ARG A 113 -2.10 8.86 3.52
N LEU A 114 -2.25 9.00 2.20
CA LEU A 114 -2.52 10.31 1.63
C LEU A 114 -3.84 10.90 2.18
N PRO A 115 -3.92 12.23 2.35
CA PRO A 115 -5.16 12.90 2.73
C PRO A 115 -6.34 12.50 1.83
N THR A 116 -7.52 12.31 2.42
CA THR A 116 -8.75 12.07 1.64
C THR A 116 -9.07 13.30 0.79
N PRO A 117 -9.23 13.16 -0.54
CA PRO A 117 -9.61 14.28 -1.38
C PRO A 117 -11.04 14.75 -1.09
N SER A 118 -11.28 16.03 -1.32
CA SER A 118 -12.63 16.62 -1.39
C SER A 118 -12.87 17.11 -2.80
N ILE A 119 -14.05 16.84 -3.35
CA ILE A 119 -14.42 17.21 -4.72
C ILE A 119 -15.49 18.29 -4.74
N THR A 120 -15.47 19.09 -5.79
CA THR A 120 -16.52 20.03 -6.19
C THR A 120 -16.82 19.78 -7.67
N ILE A 121 -18.09 19.75 -8.07
CA ILE A 121 -18.47 19.69 -9.49
C ILE A 121 -19.03 21.05 -9.87
N ILE A 122 -18.37 21.73 -10.79
CA ILE A 122 -18.69 23.10 -11.15
C ILE A 122 -19.81 23.15 -12.19
N ASN A 123 -20.73 24.10 -11.99
CA ASN A 123 -21.74 24.58 -12.94
C ASN A 123 -22.70 23.52 -13.49
N GLY A 124 -22.75 22.32 -12.90
CA GLY A 124 -23.50 21.22 -13.47
C GLY A 124 -22.98 20.75 -14.83
N GLU A 125 -21.84 21.26 -15.33
CA GLU A 125 -21.28 20.92 -16.66
C GLU A 125 -20.42 19.64 -16.63
N GLY A 126 -20.36 18.95 -15.48
CA GLY A 126 -19.58 17.73 -15.30
C GLY A 126 -18.09 17.96 -15.06
N VAL A 127 -17.63 19.22 -14.92
CA VAL A 127 -16.26 19.53 -14.53
C VAL A 127 -16.07 19.25 -13.04
N MET A 128 -15.39 18.17 -12.71
CA MET A 128 -14.91 17.90 -11.36
C MET A 128 -13.66 18.74 -11.08
N GLN A 129 -13.56 19.29 -9.88
CA GLN A 129 -12.37 19.93 -9.34
C GLN A 129 -12.05 19.43 -7.93
N TRP A 130 -10.76 19.41 -7.60
CA TRP A 130 -10.26 19.04 -6.28
C TRP A 130 -8.94 19.77 -6.00
N ARG A 131 -8.42 19.68 -4.77
CA ARG A 131 -7.09 20.20 -4.45
C ARG A 131 -6.02 19.14 -4.72
N SER A 132 -4.87 19.57 -5.23
CA SER A 132 -3.70 18.70 -5.38
C SER A 132 -3.32 18.10 -4.02
N ILE A 133 -2.93 16.83 -4.01
CA ILE A 133 -2.50 16.12 -2.81
C ILE A 133 -1.02 15.80 -2.95
N THR A 134 -0.21 16.35 -2.06
CA THR A 134 1.24 16.09 -2.03
C THR A 134 1.50 14.59 -1.87
N GLY A 135 2.37 14.04 -2.71
CA GLY A 135 2.68 12.60 -2.72
C GLY A 135 1.71 11.74 -3.53
N ALA A 136 0.66 12.33 -4.11
CA ALA A 136 -0.16 11.65 -5.10
C ALA A 136 0.58 11.56 -6.44
N VAL A 137 0.50 10.41 -7.10
CA VAL A 137 0.95 10.22 -8.49
C VAL A 137 -0.20 10.31 -9.49
N GLY A 138 -1.44 10.36 -9.00
CA GLY A 138 -2.65 10.46 -9.80
C GLY A 138 -3.92 10.30 -8.96
N TYR A 139 -5.06 10.10 -9.63
CA TYR A 139 -6.37 10.00 -9.00
C TYR A 139 -7.26 8.95 -9.67
N ARG A 140 -8.09 8.24 -8.91
CA ARG A 140 -9.16 7.37 -9.40
C ARG A 140 -10.50 8.05 -9.22
N ILE A 141 -11.27 8.16 -10.30
CA ILE A 141 -12.65 8.62 -10.27
C ILE A 141 -13.54 7.37 -10.28
N ILE A 142 -14.31 7.23 -9.22
CA ILE A 142 -15.18 6.09 -8.97
C ILE A 142 -16.62 6.54 -9.22
N VAL A 143 -17.30 5.87 -10.14
CA VAL A 143 -18.71 6.11 -10.49
C VAL A 143 -19.51 4.88 -10.10
N ASN A 144 -20.53 5.04 -9.26
CA ASN A 144 -21.37 3.93 -8.78
C ASN A 144 -20.54 2.78 -8.16
N ASN A 145 -19.54 3.14 -7.34
CA ASN A 145 -18.57 2.23 -6.70
C ASN A 145 -17.59 1.51 -7.64
N ILE A 146 -17.61 1.78 -8.95
CA ILE A 146 -16.67 1.20 -9.92
C ILE A 146 -15.66 2.28 -10.34
N THR A 147 -14.37 1.96 -10.32
CA THR A 147 -13.35 2.85 -10.89
C THR A 147 -13.61 3.01 -12.38
N ARG A 148 -14.05 4.21 -12.78
CA ARG A 148 -14.45 4.51 -14.16
C ARG A 148 -13.33 5.21 -14.92
N TYR A 149 -12.60 6.10 -14.25
CA TYR A 149 -11.51 6.87 -14.84
C TYR A 149 -10.29 6.87 -13.92
N THR A 150 -9.10 6.96 -14.52
CA THR A 150 -7.84 7.17 -13.80
C THR A 150 -7.11 8.34 -14.44
N VAL A 151 -6.74 9.31 -13.61
CA VAL A 151 -6.05 10.53 -14.02
C VAL A 151 -4.60 10.42 -13.57
N SER A 152 -3.66 10.55 -14.51
CA SER A 152 -2.23 10.52 -14.21
C SER A 152 -1.70 11.91 -13.87
N GLY A 153 -0.80 11.99 -12.88
CA GLY A 153 -0.17 13.23 -12.42
C GLY A 153 -0.83 13.82 -11.17
N GLY A 154 -0.07 13.90 -10.07
CA GLY A 154 -0.54 14.46 -8.79
C GLY A 154 -0.79 15.97 -8.79
N ALA A 155 -0.32 16.67 -9.82
CA ALA A 155 -0.59 18.09 -10.02
C ALA A 155 -1.94 18.36 -10.72
N VAL A 156 -2.61 17.32 -11.23
CA VAL A 156 -3.92 17.48 -11.89
C VAL A 156 -4.99 17.72 -10.83
N ILE A 157 -5.80 18.76 -11.04
CA ILE A 157 -6.80 19.24 -10.07
C ILE A 157 -8.21 19.32 -10.66
N SER A 158 -8.42 18.85 -11.88
CA SER A 158 -9.72 18.87 -12.55
C SER A 158 -9.88 17.74 -13.56
N TYR A 159 -11.12 17.33 -13.81
CA TYR A 159 -11.47 16.36 -14.84
C TYR A 159 -12.89 16.58 -15.37
N GLN A 160 -13.06 16.50 -16.69
CA GLN A 160 -14.37 16.57 -17.34
C GLN A 160 -15.00 15.17 -17.33
N LEU A 161 -16.10 15.00 -16.60
CA LEU A 161 -16.89 13.76 -16.67
C LEU A 161 -17.52 13.63 -18.06
N ASP A 162 -17.39 12.44 -18.63
CA ASP A 162 -18.03 12.04 -19.88
C ASP A 162 -19.08 10.97 -19.58
N LEU A 163 -20.15 11.42 -18.91
CA LEU A 163 -21.33 10.61 -18.60
C LEU A 163 -22.48 11.14 -19.45
N THR A 164 -22.97 10.32 -20.37
CA THR A 164 -24.00 10.72 -21.35
C THR A 164 -25.31 9.97 -21.17
N GLU A 165 -25.29 8.85 -20.44
CA GLU A 165 -26.49 8.05 -20.18
C GLU A 165 -27.36 8.71 -19.11
N PRO A 166 -28.67 8.90 -19.34
CA PRO A 166 -29.59 9.42 -18.34
C PRO A 166 -29.59 8.56 -17.07
N GLY A 167 -29.52 9.19 -15.91
CA GLY A 167 -29.52 8.48 -14.63
C GLY A 167 -28.93 9.26 -13.47
N ASN A 168 -29.00 8.63 -12.29
CA ASN A 168 -28.39 9.12 -11.07
C ASN A 168 -27.07 8.39 -10.84
N TYR A 169 -26.02 9.15 -10.55
CA TYR A 169 -24.66 8.67 -10.35
C TYR A 169 -24.15 9.07 -8.97
N SER A 170 -23.39 8.18 -8.35
CA SER A 170 -22.52 8.51 -7.22
C SER A 170 -21.08 8.66 -7.69
N ILE A 171 -20.47 9.81 -7.42
CA ILE A 171 -19.11 10.13 -7.84
C ILE A 171 -18.23 10.24 -6.61
N GLN A 172 -17.10 9.54 -6.61
CA GLN A 172 -16.07 9.64 -5.57
C GLN A 172 -14.69 9.78 -6.21
N LEU A 173 -13.76 10.35 -5.46
CA LEU A 173 -12.36 10.48 -5.85
C LEU A 173 -11.45 9.79 -4.83
N GLN A 174 -10.37 9.19 -5.31
CA GLN A 174 -9.31 8.63 -4.47
C GLN A 174 -7.96 9.07 -5.02
N ALA A 175 -7.06 9.58 -4.17
CA ALA A 175 -5.68 9.86 -4.54
C ALA A 175 -4.87 8.57 -4.58
N ILE A 176 -4.10 8.41 -5.66
CA ILE A 176 -3.20 7.27 -5.88
C ILE A 176 -1.83 7.68 -5.35
N ALA A 177 -1.27 6.89 -4.44
CA ALA A 177 0.06 7.08 -3.91
C ALA A 177 1.12 6.43 -4.80
N ASP A 178 2.36 6.91 -4.69
CA ASP A 178 3.52 6.08 -5.01
C ASP A 178 3.62 4.99 -3.94
N SER A 179 3.43 3.72 -4.33
CA SER A 179 3.40 2.58 -3.42
C SER A 179 4.72 2.39 -2.65
N ASN A 180 5.81 3.02 -3.08
CA ASN A 180 7.10 3.00 -2.39
C ASN A 180 7.21 4.06 -1.29
N CYS A 181 6.28 5.04 -1.23
CA CYS A 181 6.39 6.21 -0.35
C CYS A 181 5.13 6.51 0.47
N ASN A 182 3.93 6.17 -0.02
CA ASN A 182 2.67 6.42 0.69
C ASN A 182 1.63 5.31 0.42
N LEU A 183 0.55 5.31 1.21
CA LEU A 183 -0.66 4.54 0.89
C LEU A 183 -1.68 5.42 0.19
N ASP A 184 -2.44 4.84 -0.76
CA ASP A 184 -3.60 5.49 -1.39
C ASP A 184 -4.53 6.11 -0.34
N SER A 185 -5.13 7.26 -0.67
CA SER A 185 -6.09 7.89 0.24
C SER A 185 -7.32 7.02 0.46
N ASN A 186 -8.13 7.37 1.46
CA ASN A 186 -9.52 6.92 1.46
C ASN A 186 -10.27 7.53 0.27
N LYS A 187 -11.41 6.94 -0.11
CA LYS A 187 -12.34 7.56 -1.07
C LYS A 187 -12.95 8.81 -0.45
N SER A 188 -13.19 9.84 -1.27
CA SER A 188 -13.97 11.02 -0.86
C SER A 188 -15.39 10.62 -0.47
N TYR A 189 -16.10 11.55 0.16
CA TYR A 189 -17.55 11.46 0.22
C TYR A 189 -18.14 11.35 -1.19
N SER A 190 -19.27 10.66 -1.29
CA SER A 190 -20.02 10.52 -2.53
C SER A 190 -20.69 11.83 -2.89
N TYR A 191 -20.44 12.31 -4.10
CA TYR A 191 -21.15 13.41 -4.72
C TYR A 191 -22.23 12.85 -5.65
N GLY A 192 -23.49 13.27 -5.46
CA GLY A 192 -24.59 12.89 -6.34
C GLY A 192 -24.54 13.69 -7.65
N TYR A 193 -24.69 13.03 -8.78
CA TYR A 193 -24.66 13.65 -10.10
C TYR A 193 -25.76 13.07 -10.98
N VAL A 194 -26.47 13.90 -11.75
CA VAL A 194 -27.62 13.46 -12.54
C VAL A 194 -27.41 13.84 -14.01
N ILE A 195 -27.69 12.90 -14.90
CA ILE A 195 -27.85 13.16 -16.33
C ILE A 195 -29.34 13.04 -16.67
N ASN A 196 -29.91 14.09 -17.26
CA ASN A 196 -31.31 14.14 -17.69
C ASN A 196 -31.55 13.23 -18.90
N SER A 197 -32.82 13.00 -19.25
CA SER A 197 -33.22 12.22 -20.43
C SER A 197 -32.72 12.78 -21.77
N ASP A 198 -32.37 14.06 -21.82
CA ASP A 198 -31.79 14.74 -22.99
C ASP A 198 -30.25 14.68 -23.03
N GLY A 199 -29.63 13.95 -22.09
CA GLY A 199 -28.18 13.83 -21.99
C GLY A 199 -27.49 15.01 -21.31
N THR A 200 -28.24 16.03 -20.87
CA THR A 200 -27.66 17.18 -20.18
C THR A 200 -27.43 16.90 -18.70
N PRO A 201 -26.28 17.31 -18.14
CA PRO A 201 -26.02 17.18 -16.71
C PRO A 201 -26.81 18.20 -15.88
N LYS A 202 -27.25 17.78 -14.68
CA LYS A 202 -28.00 18.60 -13.71
C LYS A 202 -27.50 18.37 -12.29
N LEU A 203 -27.37 19.43 -11.51
CA LEU A 203 -27.08 19.34 -10.07
C LEU A 203 -28.22 18.59 -9.35
N PRO A 204 -27.93 17.74 -8.34
CA PRO A 204 -28.96 17.04 -7.59
C PRO A 204 -29.88 18.03 -6.84
N LEU A 205 -31.17 17.72 -6.78
CA LEU A 205 -32.11 18.47 -5.94
C LEU A 205 -31.64 18.42 -4.48
N LEU A 206 -31.45 19.58 -3.85
CA LEU A 206 -31.12 19.65 -2.44
C LEU A 206 -32.35 19.25 -1.62
N SER A 207 -32.16 18.38 -0.62
CA SER A 207 -33.24 18.04 0.30
C SER A 207 -33.66 19.27 1.10
N LYS A 208 -34.98 19.44 1.25
CA LYS A 208 -35.56 20.46 2.14
C LYS A 208 -35.09 20.17 3.57
N PRO A 209 -34.48 21.14 4.28
CA PRO A 209 -34.15 20.99 5.68
C PRO A 209 -35.39 20.63 6.51
N LEU A 210 -35.29 19.57 7.31
CA LEU A 210 -36.31 19.27 8.32
C LEU A 210 -36.00 20.12 9.55
N LEU A 211 -36.89 21.06 9.84
CA LEU A 211 -36.72 22.03 10.91
C LEU A 211 -37.17 21.45 12.25
N GLN A 212 -36.35 21.65 13.28
CA GLN A 212 -36.69 21.35 14.67
C GLN A 212 -36.53 22.62 15.50
N TYR A 213 -37.57 22.95 16.26
CA TYR A 213 -37.52 24.07 17.21
C TYR A 213 -37.04 23.59 18.57
N ASN A 214 -36.01 24.24 19.11
CA ASN A 214 -35.52 24.01 20.47
C ASN A 214 -35.95 25.15 21.38
N ALA A 215 -36.94 24.88 22.23
CA ALA A 215 -37.53 25.87 23.12
C ALA A 215 -36.57 26.36 24.22
N SER A 216 -35.61 25.53 24.64
CA SER A 216 -34.69 25.88 25.74
C SER A 216 -33.65 26.91 25.30
N SER A 217 -33.12 26.75 24.08
CA SER A 217 -32.13 27.65 23.49
C SER A 217 -32.73 28.70 22.56
N LYS A 218 -34.04 28.65 22.30
CA LYS A 218 -34.74 29.49 21.31
C LYS A 218 -34.04 29.45 19.94
N THR A 219 -33.79 28.24 19.46
CA THR A 219 -33.08 28.01 18.20
C THR A 219 -33.93 27.21 17.22
N LEU A 220 -33.71 27.46 15.93
CA LEU A 220 -34.14 26.58 14.85
C LEU A 220 -32.94 25.74 14.41
N GLU A 221 -33.13 24.43 14.37
CA GLU A 221 -32.07 23.45 14.10
C GLU A 221 -32.46 22.56 12.92
N TRP A 222 -31.49 22.21 12.09
CA TRP A 222 -31.67 21.24 11.01
C TRP A 222 -30.39 20.48 10.70
N SER A 223 -30.55 19.31 10.11
CA SER A 223 -29.43 18.50 9.62
C SER A 223 -28.76 19.20 8.44
N ARG A 224 -27.43 19.33 8.52
CA ARG A 224 -26.59 19.82 7.43
C ARG A 224 -26.77 18.95 6.19
N ASN A 225 -27.03 19.60 5.07
CA ASN A 225 -27.04 18.98 3.77
C ASN A 225 -25.60 19.00 3.25
N PRO A 226 -24.96 17.84 3.07
CA PRO A 226 -23.55 17.78 2.66
C PRO A 226 -23.28 18.39 1.29
N LEU A 227 -24.32 18.54 0.46
CA LEU A 227 -24.27 19.14 -0.87
C LEU A 227 -24.58 20.64 -0.89
N ALA A 228 -25.03 21.22 0.23
CA ALA A 228 -25.30 22.65 0.33
C ALA A 228 -24.02 23.43 0.65
N ILE A 229 -23.79 24.54 -0.05
CA ILE A 229 -22.72 25.50 0.25
C ILE A 229 -23.18 26.60 1.22
N GLY A 230 -24.48 26.67 1.51
CA GLY A 230 -25.05 27.59 2.47
C GLY A 230 -26.55 27.37 2.66
N TYR A 231 -27.21 28.30 3.35
CA TYR A 231 -28.65 28.29 3.58
C TYR A 231 -29.23 29.68 3.42
N VAL A 232 -30.48 29.74 2.99
CA VAL A 232 -31.32 30.94 3.09
C VAL A 232 -32.36 30.66 4.17
N VAL A 233 -32.46 31.58 5.13
CA VAL A 233 -33.49 31.55 6.17
C VAL A 233 -34.52 32.59 5.80
N SER A 234 -35.79 32.23 5.83
CA SER A 234 -36.91 33.14 5.62
C SER A 234 -37.78 33.20 6.87
N VAL A 235 -38.22 34.39 7.25
CA VAL A 235 -39.13 34.66 8.37
C VAL A 235 -40.36 35.35 7.81
N ASP A 236 -41.54 34.77 8.04
CA ASP A 236 -42.81 35.23 7.47
C ASP A 236 -42.74 35.48 5.95
N GLY A 237 -42.03 34.59 5.26
CA GLY A 237 -41.84 34.65 3.81
C GLY A 237 -40.77 35.65 3.33
N VAL A 238 -40.10 36.35 4.23
CA VAL A 238 -39.02 37.30 3.90
C VAL A 238 -37.65 36.67 4.14
N ASP A 239 -36.80 36.65 3.11
CA ASP A 239 -35.43 36.15 3.23
C ASP A 239 -34.57 37.07 4.11
N ILE A 240 -33.89 36.48 5.09
CA ILE A 240 -32.92 37.16 5.93
C ILE A 240 -31.60 37.28 5.16
N ALA A 241 -31.13 38.50 4.99
CA ALA A 241 -29.81 38.76 4.43
C ALA A 241 -28.74 38.30 5.42
N GLU A 242 -27.85 37.41 4.98
CA GLU A 242 -26.70 36.91 5.74
C GLU A 242 -27.07 36.42 7.16
N PRO A 243 -27.89 35.35 7.28
CA PRO A 243 -28.27 34.83 8.59
C PRO A 243 -27.01 34.35 9.35
N GLU A 244 -26.90 34.73 10.62
CA GLU A 244 -25.85 34.21 11.50
C GLU A 244 -26.16 32.74 11.84
N LEU A 245 -25.43 31.83 11.18
CA LEU A 245 -25.58 30.39 11.36
C LEU A 245 -24.40 29.84 12.16
N SER A 246 -24.68 29.00 13.15
CA SER A 246 -23.65 28.19 13.80
C SER A 246 -23.71 26.75 13.28
N ILE A 247 -22.55 26.13 13.09
CA ILE A 247 -22.42 24.77 12.57
C ILE A 247 -21.64 23.94 13.59
N ASN A 248 -22.28 22.89 14.10
CA ASN A 248 -21.66 21.93 15.01
C ASN A 248 -21.84 20.52 14.45
N GLY A 249 -20.78 20.00 13.80
CA GLY A 249 -20.84 18.72 13.10
C GLY A 249 -21.89 18.71 11.99
N ASN A 250 -22.91 17.85 12.16
CA ASN A 250 -24.01 17.69 11.21
C ASN A 250 -25.22 18.56 11.52
N ILE A 251 -25.18 19.41 12.55
CA ILE A 251 -26.31 20.27 12.92
C ILE A 251 -25.96 21.72 12.54
N VAL A 252 -26.91 22.37 11.88
CA VAL A 252 -26.90 23.81 11.61
C VAL A 252 -27.96 24.46 12.48
N THR A 253 -27.61 25.61 13.07
CA THR A 253 -28.45 26.29 14.05
C THR A 253 -28.58 27.77 13.68
N TYR A 254 -29.81 28.28 13.78
CA TYR A 254 -30.15 29.69 13.66
C TYR A 254 -30.80 30.18 14.97
N ALA A 255 -30.26 31.25 15.55
CA ALA A 255 -30.79 31.84 16.77
C ALA A 255 -32.05 32.66 16.48
N LEU A 256 -33.12 32.42 17.24
CA LEU A 256 -34.38 33.12 17.04
C LEU A 256 -34.44 34.39 17.88
N ASN A 257 -34.44 35.55 17.20
CA ASN A 257 -34.72 36.85 17.80
C ASN A 257 -36.22 37.15 17.71
N LEU A 258 -37.03 36.47 18.54
CA LEU A 258 -38.49 36.59 18.54
C LEU A 258 -38.97 37.65 19.53
N SER A 259 -39.89 38.52 19.10
CA SER A 259 -40.90 39.15 19.95
C SER A 259 -42.19 38.33 19.92
N GLU A 260 -43.09 38.52 20.91
CA GLU A 260 -44.35 37.76 21.01
C GLU A 260 -45.15 37.72 19.69
N GLY A 261 -45.68 36.55 19.33
CA GLY A 261 -46.49 36.32 18.13
C GLY A 261 -46.26 34.95 17.49
N ASP A 262 -47.14 34.59 16.55
CA ASP A 262 -46.95 33.44 15.66
C ASP A 262 -46.05 33.87 14.49
N VAL A 263 -44.98 33.12 14.24
CA VAL A 263 -43.98 33.40 13.18
C VAL A 263 -43.74 32.15 12.36
N GLU A 264 -43.73 32.28 11.03
CA GLU A 264 -43.40 31.20 10.12
C GLU A 264 -41.91 31.22 9.74
N PHE A 265 -41.26 30.07 9.82
CA PHE A 265 -39.87 29.90 9.40
C PHE A 265 -39.74 28.93 8.22
N ALA A 266 -38.95 29.33 7.23
CA ALA A 266 -38.51 28.45 6.16
C ALA A 266 -36.98 28.47 6.05
N VAL A 267 -36.38 27.32 5.75
CA VAL A 267 -34.95 27.26 5.41
C VAL A 267 -34.80 26.54 4.09
N LYS A 268 -34.01 27.12 3.19
CA LYS A 268 -33.65 26.54 1.90
C LYS A 268 -32.17 26.25 1.87
N SER A 269 -31.81 25.07 1.40
CA SER A 269 -30.40 24.76 1.11
C SER A 269 -29.96 25.58 -0.10
N ARG A 270 -28.78 26.22 -0.05
CA ARG A 270 -28.19 26.99 -1.14
C ARG A 270 -27.04 26.20 -1.76
N GLY A 271 -27.17 25.88 -3.05
CA GLY A 271 -26.10 25.32 -3.89
C GLY A 271 -25.19 26.41 -4.48
N ASP A 272 -24.21 25.99 -5.29
CA ASP A 272 -23.15 26.81 -5.89
C ASP A 272 -23.56 27.60 -7.14
N ASN A 273 -24.79 27.42 -7.66
CA ASN A 273 -25.44 28.41 -8.53
C ASN A 273 -26.96 28.14 -8.75
N ILE A 274 -27.82 28.84 -7.99
CA ILE A 274 -29.27 29.00 -8.26
C ILE A 274 -30.07 27.67 -8.25
N ALA A 275 -29.80 26.78 -7.29
CA ALA A 275 -30.72 25.71 -6.94
C ALA A 275 -31.25 25.97 -5.52
N TYR A 276 -32.44 26.55 -5.46
CA TYR A 276 -33.24 26.64 -4.24
C TYR A 276 -34.15 25.41 -4.19
N SER A 277 -34.25 24.75 -3.04
CA SER A 277 -35.43 23.95 -2.69
C SER A 277 -36.44 24.84 -1.97
#